data_AF-A0A0P1GFZ0-F1
#
_entry.id   AF-A0A0P1GFZ0-F1
#
_cell.length_a   1.000
_cell.length_b   1.000
_cell.length_c   1.000
_cell.angle_alpha   90.00
_cell.angle_beta   90.00
_cell.angle_gamma   90.00
#
_symmetry.space_group_name_H-M   'P 1'
#
loop_
_entity.id
_entity.type
_entity.pdbx_description
1 polymer ?
#
loop_
_entity_poly.entity_id
_entity_poly.type
_entity_poly.pdbx_seq_one_letter_code
_entity_poly.pdbx_strand_id
1 'polypeptide(L)' 'MPPSTLLGRLPGLRHFIEVAQQGSFRAAADTLHVAPSAVSKQIKNLELALDVELFRRDRGAAGSS' A
#
# COMPACT_ATOMS: atom_id res chain seq x y z
N MET A 1 20.65 -13.10 10.24
CA MET A 1 19.36 -12.96 9.53
C MET A 1 18.66 -11.72 10.06
N PRO A 2 18.23 -10.78 9.21
CA PRO A 2 17.48 -9.62 9.67
C PRO A 2 16.10 -10.06 10.20
N PRO A 3 15.46 -9.27 11.08
CA PRO A 3 14.17 -9.60 11.67
C PRO A 3 13.03 -9.38 10.66
N SER A 4 12.99 -10.20 9.60
CA SER A 4 11.92 -10.17 8.58
C SER A 4 10.54 -10.48 9.16
N THR A 5 10.49 -11.09 10.35
CA THR A 5 9.26 -11.36 11.10
C THR A 5 8.63 -10.11 11.73
N LEU A 6 9.38 -9.02 11.94
CA LEU A 6 8.81 -7.80 12.52
C LEU A 6 8.00 -6.99 11.50
N LEU A 7 8.43 -7.00 10.23
CA LEU A 7 7.68 -6.35 9.15
C LEU A 7 6.31 -7.00 8.94
N GLY A 8 6.21 -8.34 9.07
CA GLY A 8 4.93 -9.05 9.02
C GLY A 8 3.94 -8.69 10.14
N ARG A 9 4.40 -7.99 11.18
CA ARG A 9 3.55 -7.54 12.31
C ARG A 9 3.09 -6.08 12.17
N LEU A 10 3.56 -5.34 11.16
CA LEU A 10 3.10 -3.99 10.90
C LEU A 10 1.76 -4.03 10.14
N PRO A 11 0.66 -3.54 10.74
CA PRO A 11 -0.61 -3.40 10.04
C PRO A 11 -0.41 -2.58 8.77
N GLY A 12 -0.88 -3.10 7.64
CA GLY A 12 -0.73 -2.44 6.35
C GLY A 12 0.48 -2.86 5.52
N LEU A 13 1.46 -3.60 6.06
CA LEU A 13 2.64 -4.00 5.26
C LEU A 13 2.30 -4.96 4.12
N ARG A 14 1.35 -5.88 4.33
CA ARG A 14 0.79 -6.73 3.26
C ARG A 14 0.13 -5.90 2.16
N HIS A 15 -0.59 -4.84 2.54
CA HIS A 15 -1.28 -3.96 1.58
C HIS A 15 -0.28 -3.12 0.79
N PHE A 16 0.77 -2.61 1.46
CA PHE A 16 1.87 -1.91 0.82
C PHE A 16 2.59 -2.77 -0.22
N ILE A 17 3.00 -4.00 0.14
CA ILE A 17 3.67 -4.92 -0.80
C ILE A 17 2.79 -5.18 -2.02
N GLU A 18 1.50 -5.47 -1.80
CA GLU A 18 0.58 -5.74 -2.90
C GLU A 18 0.42 -4.52 -3.82
N VAL A 19 0.21 -3.32 -3.27
CA VAL A 19 0.10 -2.09 -4.08
C VAL A 19 1.39 -1.81 -4.86
N ALA A 20 2.56 -2.05 -4.25
CA ALA A 20 3.83 -1.90 -4.93
C ALA A 20 4.02 -2.90 -6.08
N GLN A 21 3.53 -4.14 -5.93
CA GLN A 21 3.57 -5.17 -6.97
C GLN A 21 2.59 -4.90 -8.11
N GLN A 22 1.37 -4.46 -7.79
CA GLN A 22 0.32 -4.23 -8.77
C GLN A 22 0.42 -2.84 -9.44
N GLY A 23 1.12 -1.89 -8.82
CA GLY A 23 1.15 -0.49 -9.25
C GLY A 23 -0.20 0.24 -9.12
N SER A 24 -1.20 -0.39 -8.49
CA SER A 24 -2.56 0.12 -8.40
C SER A 24 -3.24 -0.32 -7.11
N PHE A 25 -3.80 0.65 -6.38
CA PHE A 25 -4.60 0.41 -5.17
C PHE A 25 -5.83 -0.44 -5.45
N ARG A 26 -6.44 -0.27 -6.63
CA ARG A 26 -7.63 -1.03 -7.03
C ARG A 26 -7.27 -2.48 -7.33
N ALA A 27 -6.23 -2.71 -8.14
CA ALA A 27 -5.77 -4.06 -8.47
C ALA A 27 -5.32 -4.82 -7.21
N ALA A 28 -4.62 -4.15 -6.29
CA ALA A 28 -4.25 -4.73 -5.01
C ALA A 28 -5.47 -5.12 -4.15
N ALA A 29 -6.52 -4.30 -4.15
CA ALA A 29 -7.76 -4.60 -3.44
C ALA A 29 -8.45 -5.85 -4.00
N ASP A 30 -8.47 -5.97 -5.32
CA ASP A 30 -9.02 -7.13 -6.01
C ASP A 30 -8.23 -8.41 -5.65
N THR A 31 -6.89 -8.37 -5.68
CA THR A 31 -6.02 -9.49 -5.27
C THR A 31 -6.21 -9.86 -3.79
N LEU A 32 -6.39 -8.87 -2.92
CA LEU A 32 -6.56 -9.09 -1.48
C LEU A 32 -8.00 -9.43 -1.08
N HIS A 33 -8.95 -9.42 -2.02
CA HIS A 33 -10.38 -9.61 -1.81
C HIS A 33 -10.96 -8.67 -0.75
N VAL A 34 -10.59 -7.39 -0.80
CA VAL A 34 -11.08 -6.33 0.10
C VAL A 34 -11.56 -5.12 -0.69
N ALA A 35 -12.27 -4.20 -0.03
CA ALA A 35 -12.62 -2.92 -0.65
C ALA A 35 -11.36 -2.05 -0.88
N PRO A 36 -11.26 -1.28 -1.98
CA PRO A 36 -10.15 -0.35 -2.22
C PRO A 36 -9.92 0.66 -1.09
N SER A 37 -10.99 1.10 -0.42
CA SER A 37 -10.92 1.97 0.75
C SER A 37 -10.20 1.33 1.95
N ALA A 38 -10.29 0.01 2.10
CA ALA A 38 -9.58 -0.74 3.13
C ALA A 38 -8.07 -0.73 2.88
N VAL A 39 -7.65 -0.95 1.62
CA VAL A 39 -6.25 -0.88 1.19
C VAL A 39 -5.67 0.50 1.49
N SER A 40 -6.36 1.56 1.05
CA SER A 40 -5.94 2.94 1.30
C SER A 40 -5.83 3.27 2.80
N LYS A 41 -6.78 2.80 3.62
CA LYS A 41 -6.74 3.00 5.08
C LYS A 41 -5.54 2.29 5.71
N GLN A 42 -5.27 1.05 5.30
CA GLN A 42 -4.17 0.27 5.84
C GLN A 42 -2.81 0.86 5.47
N ILE A 43 -2.65 1.35 4.24
CA ILE A 43 -1.45 2.07 3.82
C ILE A 43 -1.29 3.37 4.61
N LYS A 44 -2.36 4.17 4.73
CA LYS A 44 -2.30 5.42 5.53
C LYS A 44 -1.90 5.16 6.98
N ASN A 45 -2.41 4.09 7.59
CA ASN A 45 -2.03 3.71 8.95
C ASN A 45 -0.55 3.33 9.05
N LEU A 46 -0.03 2.64 8.03
CA LEU A 46 1.39 2.28 7.96
C LEU A 46 2.28 3.51 7.79
N GLU A 47 1.90 4.43 6.89
CA GLU A 47 2.56 5.72 6.69
C GLU A 47 2.63 6.53 8.00
N LEU A 48 1.52 6.59 8.75
CA LEU A 48 1.47 7.24 10.06
C LEU A 48 2.35 6.56 11.11
N ALA A 49 2.38 5.23 11.13
CA ALA A 49 3.20 4.48 12.08
C ALA A 49 4.71 4.64 11.81
N LEU A 50 5.09 4.88 10.55
CA LEU A 50 6.47 5.05 10.10
C LEU A 50 6.89 6.51 9.98
N ASP A 51 5.95 7.46 10.10
CA ASP A 51 6.14 8.89 9.84
C ASP A 51 6.75 9.17 8.46
N VAL A 52 6.28 8.45 7.44
CA VAL A 52 6.76 8.57 6.05
C VAL A 52 5.64 8.31 5.04
N GLU A 53 5.65 9.04 3.93
CA GLU A 53 4.80 8.73 2.77
C GLU A 53 5.39 7.56 1.98
N LEU A 54 4.61 6.50 1.77
CA LEU A 54 5.04 5.30 1.06
C LEU A 54 4.68 5.32 -0.42
N PHE A 55 3.60 6.03 -0.78
CA PHE A 55 3.19 6.23 -2.17
C PHE A 55 2.93 7.69 -2.48
N ARG A 56 3.47 8.15 -3.61
CA ARG A 56 3.14 9.48 -4.16
C ARG A 56 1.72 9.43 -4.74
N ARG A 57 0.87 10.37 -4.33
CA ARG A 57 -0.48 10.51 -4.91
C ARG A 57 -0.37 11.31 -6.20
N ASP A 58 -0.19 10.63 -7.32
CA ASP A 58 -0.45 11.26 -8.61
C ASP A 58 -1.95 11.41 -8.79
N ARG A 59 -2.45 12.64 -8.59
CA ARG A 59 -3.79 13.02 -9.05
C ARG A 59 -3.73 13.10 -10.57
N GLY A 60 -3.82 11.96 -11.24
CA GLY A 60 -4.00 11.82 -12.68
C GLY A 60 -3.23 12.84 -13.51
N ALA A 61 -1.99 12.51 -13.87
CA ALA A 61 -1.48 13.02 -15.14
C ALA A 61 -2.40 12.45 -16.22
N ALA A 62 -3.28 13.32 -16.74
CA ALA A 62 -3.93 13.11 -18.02
C ALA A 62 -2.87 12.71 -19.05
N GLY A 63 -3.25 11.83 -19.97
CA GLY A 63 -2.36 11.13 -20.89
C GLY A 63 -1.16 11.93 -21.39
N SER A 64 0.00 11.33 -21.21
CA SER A 64 1.20 11.44 -22.05
C SER A 64 2.13 10.34 -21.53
N SER A 65 2.52 9.32 -22.30
CA SER A 65 2.74 9.20 -23.74
C SER A 65 2.26 7.86 -24.28
#